data_AF-A0A1V5VE58-F1
#
_entry.id   AF-A0A1V5VE58-F1
#
_cell.length_a   1.000
_cell.length_b   1.000
_cell.length_c   1.000
_cell.angle_alpha   90.00
_cell.angle_beta   90.00
_cell.angle_gamma   90.00
#
_symmetry.space_group_name_H-M   'P 1'
#
loop_
_entity.id
_entity.type
_entity.pdbx_description
1 polymer ?
#
loop_
_entity_poly.entity_id
_entity_poly.type
_entity_poly.pdbx_seq_one_letter_code
_entity_poly.pdbx_strand_id
1 'polypeptide(L)'
;MESENIILKKIAEQLEVVGKEHETAKNDLQALVESFISDISVNMKKYVMSNVRREARKAPDAAAGLDDSQIETLRLDLDSSLEPEIERVLALLRDNSEWMDDDTTFLDINSKAWKAIKSIETPVNSTLEKYGLNPINLKNWTWLSAEIDALITTGFPGAKKEFVDKSKQLRYLQSRFHEESRMKDVLGRLDSL
;
A
#
# COMPACT_ATOMS: atom_id res chain seq x y z
N MET A 1 1.68 -3.92 48.25
CA MET A 1 0.72 -5.01 48.05
C MET A 1 -0.62 -4.59 47.42
N GLU A 2 -1.53 -3.83 48.06
CA GLU A 2 -2.84 -3.49 47.44
C GLU A 2 -2.74 -2.57 46.19
N SER A 3 -1.79 -1.61 46.20
CA SER A 3 -1.58 -0.68 45.08
C SER A 3 -1.01 -1.32 43.82
N GLU A 4 -0.13 -2.31 43.95
CA GLU A 4 0.53 -2.99 42.81
C GLU A 4 -0.45 -3.92 42.06
N ASN A 5 -1.39 -4.53 42.78
CA ASN A 5 -2.46 -5.33 42.17
C ASN A 5 -3.43 -4.47 41.33
N ILE A 6 -3.58 -3.19 41.71
CA ILE A 6 -4.37 -2.21 40.96
C ILE A 6 -3.64 -1.79 39.68
N ILE A 7 -2.31 -1.66 39.70
CA ILE A 7 -1.51 -1.28 38.51
C ILE A 7 -1.61 -2.35 37.43
N LEU A 8 -1.34 -3.62 37.76
CA LEU A 8 -1.44 -4.73 36.80
C LEU A 8 -2.87 -4.87 36.23
N LYS A 9 -3.88 -4.72 37.08
CA LYS A 9 -5.28 -4.76 36.64
C LYS A 9 -5.59 -3.63 35.66
N LYS A 10 -5.14 -2.40 35.94
CA LYS A 10 -5.32 -1.25 35.03
C LYS A 10 -4.61 -1.46 33.69
N ILE A 11 -3.39 -2.01 33.70
CA ILE A 11 -2.66 -2.30 32.45
C ILE A 11 -3.38 -3.40 31.66
N ALA A 12 -3.90 -4.43 32.32
CA ALA A 12 -4.69 -5.49 31.66
C ALA A 12 -5.97 -4.93 31.01
N GLU A 13 -6.71 -4.07 31.71
CA GLU A 13 -7.90 -3.40 31.18
C GLU A 13 -7.55 -2.53 29.96
N GLN A 14 -6.44 -1.77 30.02
CA GLN A 14 -5.96 -0.98 28.89
C GLN A 14 -5.51 -1.84 27.70
N LEU A 15 -4.86 -2.99 27.96
CA LEU A 15 -4.47 -3.94 26.92
C LEU A 15 -5.68 -4.48 26.16
N GLU A 16 -6.78 -4.78 26.86
CA GLU A 16 -8.00 -5.26 26.22
C GLU A 16 -8.61 -4.19 25.28
N VAL A 17 -8.68 -2.94 25.75
CA VAL A 17 -9.21 -1.82 24.96
C VAL A 17 -8.33 -1.55 23.74
N VAL A 18 -7.02 -1.37 23.94
CA VAL A 18 -6.08 -1.08 22.86
C VAL A 18 -5.98 -2.25 21.88
N GLY A 19 -6.10 -3.50 22.35
CA GLY A 19 -6.16 -4.68 21.49
C GLY A 19 -7.37 -4.66 20.54
N LYS A 20 -8.54 -4.26 21.04
CA LYS A 20 -9.75 -4.09 20.21
C LYS A 20 -9.58 -2.94 19.20
N GLU A 21 -9.06 -1.80 19.65
CA GLU A 21 -8.81 -0.65 18.77
C GLU A 21 -7.79 -0.97 17.67
N HIS A 22 -6.72 -1.69 18.01
CA HIS A 22 -5.73 -2.17 17.04
C HIS A 22 -6.37 -3.07 15.99
N GLU A 23 -7.22 -4.01 16.37
CA GLU A 23 -7.87 -4.90 15.40
C GLU A 23 -8.83 -4.15 14.48
N THR A 24 -9.56 -3.15 15.00
CA THR A 24 -10.36 -2.24 14.17
C THR A 24 -9.48 -1.48 13.17
N ALA A 25 -8.40 -0.84 13.64
CA ALA A 25 -7.50 -0.09 12.78
C ALA A 25 -6.84 -0.95 11.69
N LYS A 26 -6.51 -2.20 12.02
CA LYS A 26 -6.01 -3.19 11.07
C LYS A 26 -7.04 -3.52 9.99
N ASN A 27 -8.30 -3.76 10.38
CA ASN A 27 -9.37 -4.03 9.42
C ASN A 27 -9.64 -2.83 8.51
N ASP A 28 -9.62 -1.61 9.06
CA ASP A 28 -9.77 -0.38 8.26
C ASP A 28 -8.62 -0.22 7.25
N LEU A 29 -7.39 -0.53 7.66
CA LEU A 29 -6.24 -0.52 6.75
C LEU A 29 -6.35 -1.61 5.68
N GLN A 30 -6.83 -2.81 6.02
CA GLN A 30 -7.10 -3.86 5.03
C GLN A 30 -8.13 -3.42 4.00
N ALA A 31 -9.26 -2.84 4.44
CA ALA A 31 -10.29 -2.32 3.55
C ALA A 31 -9.74 -1.23 2.61
N LEU A 32 -8.89 -0.34 3.12
CA LEU A 32 -8.21 0.67 2.31
C LEU A 32 -7.32 0.03 1.23
N VAL A 33 -6.53 -0.98 1.60
CA VAL A 33 -5.65 -1.70 0.67
C VAL A 33 -6.45 -2.45 -0.39
N GLU A 34 -7.54 -3.12 0.01
CA GLU A 34 -8.43 -3.82 -0.92
C GLU A 34 -9.09 -2.87 -1.91
N SER A 35 -9.57 -1.72 -1.43
CA SER A 35 -10.11 -0.65 -2.28
C SER A 35 -9.06 -0.15 -3.27
N PHE A 36 -7.84 0.12 -2.79
CA PHE A 36 -6.71 0.54 -3.64
C PHE A 36 -6.36 -0.48 -4.73
N ILE A 37 -6.30 -1.77 -4.38
CA ILE A 37 -6.03 -2.86 -5.32
C ILE A 37 -7.18 -2.98 -6.35
N SER A 38 -8.43 -2.83 -5.91
CA SER A 38 -9.60 -2.81 -6.80
C SER A 38 -9.51 -1.66 -7.80
N ASP A 39 -9.16 -0.45 -7.36
CA ASP A 39 -9.01 0.71 -8.23
C ASP A 39 -7.91 0.51 -9.28
N ILE A 40 -6.80 -0.16 -8.93
CA ILE A 40 -5.78 -0.56 -9.91
C ILE A 40 -6.35 -1.49 -10.96
N SER A 41 -7.08 -2.52 -10.53
CA SER A 41 -7.68 -3.50 -11.44
C SER A 41 -8.64 -2.86 -12.43
N VAL A 42 -9.44 -1.88 -11.98
CA VAL A 42 -10.46 -1.23 -12.82
C VAL A 42 -9.84 -0.20 -13.76
N ASN A 43 -8.84 0.56 -13.31
CA ASN A 43 -8.41 1.78 -14.00
C ASN A 43 -7.08 1.68 -14.76
N MET A 44 -6.23 0.69 -14.49
CA MET A 44 -4.86 0.65 -15.03
C MET A 44 -4.81 0.66 -16.57
N LYS A 45 -5.59 -0.18 -17.26
CA LYS A 45 -5.63 -0.21 -18.74
C LYS A 45 -6.01 1.14 -19.33
N LYS A 46 -7.11 1.72 -18.85
CA LYS A 46 -7.62 3.02 -19.30
C LYS A 46 -6.57 4.12 -19.11
N TYR A 47 -5.85 4.07 -17.99
CA TYR A 47 -4.80 5.02 -17.71
C TYR A 47 -3.61 4.90 -18.65
N VAL A 48 -3.10 3.69 -18.87
CA VAL A 48 -1.99 3.46 -19.81
C VAL A 48 -2.37 4.01 -21.18
N MET A 49 -3.56 3.66 -21.68
CA MET A 49 -4.06 4.15 -22.97
C MET A 49 -4.17 5.68 -23.02
N SER A 50 -4.58 6.33 -21.93
CA SER A 50 -4.63 7.79 -21.84
C SER A 50 -3.24 8.43 -21.93
N ASN A 51 -2.23 7.83 -21.29
CA ASN A 51 -0.85 8.33 -21.36
C ASN A 51 -0.24 8.11 -22.74
N VAL A 52 -0.47 6.95 -23.35
CA VAL A 52 -0.04 6.68 -24.73
C VAL A 52 -0.63 7.72 -25.68
N ARG A 53 -1.95 8.00 -25.59
CA ARG A 53 -2.60 9.06 -26.37
C ARG A 53 -1.99 10.44 -26.11
N ARG A 54 -1.68 10.77 -24.85
CA ARG A 54 -1.07 12.05 -24.49
C ARG A 54 0.33 12.19 -25.08
N GLU A 55 1.17 11.16 -24.98
CA GLU A 55 2.53 11.20 -25.52
C GLU A 55 2.53 11.18 -27.05
N ALA A 56 1.62 10.44 -27.69
CA ALA A 56 1.43 10.48 -29.14
C ALA A 56 1.10 11.90 -29.64
N ARG A 57 0.28 12.67 -28.91
CA ARG A 57 0.00 14.09 -29.25
C ARG A 57 1.21 15.00 -29.12
N LYS A 58 2.16 14.68 -28.24
CA LYS A 58 3.38 15.49 -28.04
C LYS A 58 4.46 15.19 -29.06
N ALA A 59 4.36 14.05 -29.75
CA ALA A 59 5.30 13.63 -30.80
C ALA A 59 4.55 13.45 -32.14
N PRO A 60 4.07 14.55 -32.75
CA PRO A 60 3.27 14.48 -33.97
C PRO A 60 4.00 13.80 -35.13
N ASP A 61 5.33 13.91 -35.23
CA ASP A 61 6.11 13.29 -36.30
C ASP A 61 6.18 11.75 -36.17
N ALA A 62 6.22 11.23 -34.94
CA ALA A 62 6.17 9.79 -34.67
C ALA A 62 4.74 9.23 -34.82
N ALA A 63 3.73 10.03 -34.47
CA ALA A 63 2.33 9.68 -34.63
C ALA A 63 1.82 9.82 -36.09
N ALA A 64 2.45 10.67 -36.91
CA ALA A 64 2.08 10.89 -38.31
C ALA A 64 2.28 9.65 -39.20
N GLY A 65 3.09 8.69 -38.74
CA GLY A 65 3.30 7.40 -39.39
C GLY A 65 2.29 6.30 -39.01
N LEU A 66 1.34 6.58 -38.12
CA LEU A 66 0.34 5.61 -37.67
C LEU A 66 -1.02 5.90 -38.31
N ASP A 67 -1.49 5.00 -39.16
CA ASP A 67 -2.87 5.00 -39.65
C ASP A 67 -3.87 4.44 -38.62
N ASP A 68 -5.17 4.58 -38.89
CA ASP A 68 -6.23 4.11 -37.98
C ASP A 68 -6.15 2.61 -37.68
N SER A 69 -5.66 1.80 -38.63
CA SER A 69 -5.46 0.35 -38.46
C SER A 69 -4.30 0.07 -37.51
N GLN A 70 -3.21 0.81 -37.61
CA GLN A 70 -2.06 0.71 -36.71
C GLN A 70 -2.40 1.18 -35.30
N ILE A 71 -3.24 2.20 -35.16
CA ILE A 71 -3.74 2.67 -33.85
C ILE A 71 -4.58 1.59 -33.17
N GLU A 72 -5.49 0.92 -33.90
CA GLU A 72 -6.29 -0.16 -33.34
C GLU A 72 -5.42 -1.39 -33.01
N THR A 73 -4.45 -1.71 -33.87
CA THR A 73 -3.50 -2.80 -33.61
C THR A 73 -2.67 -2.52 -32.36
N LEU A 74 -2.15 -1.29 -32.21
CA LEU A 74 -1.45 -0.85 -31.01
C LEU A 74 -2.32 -0.99 -29.75
N ARG A 75 -3.61 -0.65 -29.84
CA ARG A 75 -4.54 -0.82 -28.72
C ARG A 75 -4.65 -2.29 -28.31
N LEU A 76 -4.83 -3.19 -29.28
CA LEU A 76 -4.95 -4.63 -29.05
C LEU A 76 -3.66 -5.23 -28.47
N ASP A 77 -2.50 -4.82 -28.99
CA ASP A 77 -1.18 -5.26 -28.49
C ASP A 77 -0.94 -4.75 -27.06
N LEU A 78 -1.29 -3.48 -26.78
CA LEU A 78 -1.22 -2.92 -25.43
C LEU A 78 -2.12 -3.68 -24.48
N ASP A 79 -3.40 -3.88 -24.81
CA ASP A 79 -4.35 -4.62 -23.97
C ASP A 79 -3.86 -6.05 -23.69
N SER A 80 -3.33 -6.74 -24.71
CA SER A 80 -2.79 -8.10 -24.60
C SER A 80 -1.53 -8.18 -23.74
N SER A 81 -0.68 -7.16 -23.81
CA SER A 81 0.53 -7.07 -22.97
C SER A 81 0.22 -6.66 -21.53
N LEU A 82 -0.83 -5.87 -21.33
CA LEU A 82 -1.17 -5.28 -20.04
C LEU A 82 -1.92 -6.24 -19.13
N GLU A 83 -2.87 -7.02 -19.65
CA GLU A 83 -3.70 -7.88 -18.81
C GLU A 83 -2.92 -8.82 -17.89
N PRO A 84 -1.99 -9.66 -18.39
CA PRO A 84 -1.24 -10.57 -17.52
C PRO A 84 -0.35 -9.82 -16.52
N GLU A 85 0.12 -8.63 -16.90
CA GLU A 85 0.98 -7.82 -16.04
C GLU A 85 0.18 -7.11 -14.95
N ILE A 86 -1.05 -6.69 -15.23
CA ILE A 86 -1.98 -6.18 -14.23
C ILE A 86 -2.29 -7.28 -13.23
N GLU A 87 -2.65 -8.48 -13.67
CA GLU A 87 -2.92 -9.62 -12.79
C GLU A 87 -1.71 -9.93 -11.89
N ARG A 88 -0.50 -9.96 -12.47
CA ARG A 88 0.75 -10.14 -11.72
C ARG A 88 0.95 -9.05 -10.67
N VAL A 89 0.75 -7.78 -11.03
CA VAL A 89 0.86 -6.65 -10.09
C VAL A 89 -0.15 -6.78 -8.97
N LEU A 90 -1.41 -7.10 -9.28
CA LEU A 90 -2.47 -7.27 -8.27
C LEU A 90 -2.12 -8.40 -7.29
N ALA A 91 -1.59 -9.52 -7.76
CA ALA A 91 -1.13 -10.61 -6.90
C ALA A 91 0.00 -10.14 -5.95
N LEU A 92 1.02 -9.46 -6.49
CA LEU A 92 2.12 -8.91 -5.69
C LEU A 92 1.64 -7.90 -4.64
N LEU A 93 0.61 -7.11 -4.95
CA LEU A 93 0.04 -6.17 -4.00
C LEU A 93 -0.77 -6.87 -2.92
N ARG A 94 -1.59 -7.87 -3.25
CA ARG A 94 -2.38 -8.62 -2.25
C ARG A 94 -1.51 -9.32 -1.22
N ASP A 95 -0.40 -9.90 -1.68
CA ASP A 95 0.49 -10.70 -0.83
C ASP A 95 1.58 -9.85 -0.14
N ASN A 96 1.57 -8.51 -0.29
CA ASN A 96 2.62 -7.67 0.27
C ASN A 96 2.44 -7.45 1.78
N SER A 97 3.37 -8.01 2.57
CA SER A 97 3.39 -7.82 4.02
C SER A 97 3.68 -6.38 4.47
N GLU A 98 4.28 -5.54 3.61
CA GLU A 98 4.62 -4.15 3.92
C GLU A 98 3.39 -3.29 4.24
N TRP A 99 2.19 -3.70 3.80
CA TRP A 99 0.95 -3.00 4.17
C TRP A 99 0.77 -2.92 5.69
N MET A 100 1.16 -3.98 6.41
CA MET A 100 1.01 -4.10 7.85
C MET A 100 2.32 -3.86 8.61
N ASP A 101 3.37 -3.39 7.93
CA ASP A 101 4.63 -3.05 8.56
C ASP A 101 4.59 -1.63 9.14
N ASP A 102 4.81 -1.48 10.45
CA ASP A 102 4.71 -0.20 11.14
C ASP A 102 5.74 0.83 10.69
N ASP A 103 6.88 0.37 10.16
CA ASP A 103 8.02 1.20 9.78
C ASP A 103 7.98 1.59 8.28
N THR A 104 7.08 0.96 7.52
CA THR A 104 6.93 1.24 6.09
C THR A 104 5.85 2.30 5.85
N THR A 105 6.28 3.43 5.28
CA THR A 105 5.39 4.48 4.75
C THR A 105 4.54 3.92 3.60
N PHE A 106 3.26 4.30 3.57
CA PHE A 106 2.33 3.81 2.56
C PHE A 106 2.78 4.27 1.16
N LEU A 107 2.99 3.33 0.25
CA LEU A 107 3.42 3.58 -1.13
C LEU A 107 4.71 4.41 -1.25
N ASP A 108 5.67 4.25 -0.32
CA ASP A 108 7.00 4.85 -0.47
C ASP A 108 7.64 4.46 -1.81
N ILE A 109 8.40 5.37 -2.43
CA ILE A 109 9.05 5.13 -3.73
C ILE A 109 10.01 3.93 -3.70
N ASN A 110 10.51 3.56 -2.52
CA ASN A 110 11.39 2.40 -2.33
C ASN A 110 10.63 1.14 -1.90
N SER A 111 9.35 1.24 -1.56
CA SER A 111 8.52 0.09 -1.16
C SER A 111 8.38 -0.94 -2.28
N LYS A 112 8.17 -2.20 -1.92
CA LYS A 112 7.89 -3.27 -2.89
C LYS A 112 6.57 -3.04 -3.60
N ALA A 113 5.56 -2.50 -2.89
CA ALA A 113 4.27 -2.16 -3.49
C ALA A 113 4.44 -1.16 -4.64
N TRP A 114 5.20 -0.09 -4.41
CA TRP A 114 5.50 0.90 -5.43
C TRP A 114 6.27 0.30 -6.61
N LYS A 115 7.32 -0.49 -6.34
CA LYS A 115 8.13 -1.14 -7.38
C LYS A 115 7.30 -2.12 -8.22
N ALA A 116 6.41 -2.89 -7.59
CA ALA A 116 5.50 -3.80 -8.28
C ALA A 116 4.61 -3.02 -9.25
N ILE A 117 3.98 -1.95 -8.78
CA ILE A 117 3.15 -1.07 -9.59
C ILE A 117 3.94 -0.46 -10.76
N LYS A 118 5.13 0.09 -10.51
CA LYS A 118 6.00 0.70 -11.53
C LYS A 118 6.46 -0.29 -12.60
N SER A 119 6.54 -1.57 -12.28
CA SER A 119 7.02 -2.58 -13.24
C SER A 119 6.17 -2.71 -14.50
N ILE A 120 4.91 -2.23 -14.48
CA ILE A 120 4.02 -2.15 -15.65
C ILE A 120 4.59 -1.26 -16.78
N GLU A 121 5.48 -0.31 -16.47
CA GLU A 121 6.08 0.57 -17.48
C GLU A 121 6.92 -0.19 -18.50
N THR A 122 7.59 -1.27 -18.07
CA THR A 122 8.49 -2.05 -18.93
C THR A 122 7.74 -2.68 -20.11
N PRO A 123 6.71 -3.52 -19.90
CA PRO A 123 5.95 -4.13 -21.00
C PRO A 123 5.25 -3.08 -21.86
N VAL A 124 4.74 -1.99 -21.27
CA VAL A 124 4.12 -0.90 -22.03
C VAL A 124 5.13 -0.24 -22.96
N ASN A 125 6.30 0.15 -22.44
CA ASN A 125 7.31 0.84 -23.24
C ASN A 125 7.91 -0.07 -24.31
N SER A 126 8.06 -1.37 -24.04
CA SER A 126 8.43 -2.35 -25.06
C SER A 126 7.38 -2.47 -26.18
N THR A 127 6.09 -2.39 -25.85
CA THR A 127 5.03 -2.35 -26.88
C THR A 127 5.10 -1.06 -27.68
N LEU A 128 5.26 0.10 -27.03
CA LEU A 128 5.35 1.40 -27.72
C LEU A 128 6.54 1.51 -28.67
N GLU A 129 7.69 0.95 -28.29
CA GLU A 129 8.90 0.93 -29.10
C GLU A 129 8.68 0.23 -30.45
N LYS A 130 7.88 -0.85 -30.50
CA LYS A 130 7.52 -1.55 -31.75
C LYS A 130 6.84 -0.64 -32.78
N TYR A 131 6.17 0.41 -32.30
CA TYR A 131 5.43 1.38 -33.12
C TYR A 131 6.19 2.70 -33.26
N GLY A 132 7.47 2.77 -32.85
CA GLY A 132 8.28 3.99 -32.92
C GLY A 132 7.80 5.10 -31.98
N LEU A 133 7.01 4.77 -30.96
CA LEU A 133 6.49 5.73 -30.00
C LEU A 133 7.45 5.92 -28.83
N ASN A 134 7.47 7.14 -28.29
CA ASN A 134 8.29 7.46 -27.13
C ASN A 134 7.82 6.70 -25.87
N PRO A 135 8.74 6.30 -24.99
CA PRO A 135 8.39 5.66 -23.73
C PRO A 135 7.59 6.61 -22.84
N ILE A 136 6.63 6.05 -22.10
CA ILE A 136 5.86 6.78 -21.10
C ILE A 136 6.46 6.57 -19.71
N ASN A 137 6.28 7.57 -18.85
CA ASN A 137 6.57 7.46 -17.43
C ASN A 137 5.30 7.75 -16.63
N LEU A 138 4.84 6.75 -15.88
CA LEU A 138 3.67 6.79 -15.04
C LEU A 138 4.05 7.44 -13.70
N LYS A 139 4.36 8.75 -13.72
CA LYS A 139 4.83 9.51 -12.53
C LYS A 139 3.70 10.10 -11.68
N ASN A 140 2.60 10.51 -12.30
CA ASN A 140 1.49 11.15 -11.59
C ASN A 140 0.39 10.12 -11.40
N TRP A 141 0.20 9.66 -10.17
CA TRP A 141 -0.77 8.63 -9.76
C TRP A 141 -2.16 9.18 -9.41
N THR A 142 -2.43 10.42 -9.84
CA THR A 142 -3.67 11.20 -9.66
C THR A 142 -4.96 10.59 -10.21
N TRP A 143 -4.97 9.31 -10.58
CA TRP A 143 -5.94 8.69 -11.49
C TRP A 143 -6.49 7.34 -11.04
N LEU A 144 -6.00 6.76 -9.94
CA LEU A 144 -6.64 5.57 -9.35
C LEU A 144 -7.95 5.97 -8.66
N SER A 145 -7.95 7.13 -8.00
CA SER A 145 -9.10 7.94 -7.60
C SER A 145 -8.56 9.23 -6.96
N ALA A 146 -9.38 10.28 -6.79
CA ALA A 146 -8.96 11.47 -6.04
C ALA A 146 -8.55 11.12 -4.60
N GLU A 147 -9.16 10.07 -4.06
CA GLU A 147 -8.84 9.53 -2.75
C GLU A 147 -7.45 8.90 -2.75
N ILE A 148 -7.13 8.03 -3.71
CA ILE A 148 -5.81 7.40 -3.81
C ILE A 148 -4.70 8.41 -4.13
N ASP A 149 -4.99 9.43 -4.92
CA ASP A 149 -4.05 10.53 -5.14
C ASP A 149 -3.69 11.25 -3.84
N ALA A 150 -4.70 11.49 -2.99
CA ALA A 150 -4.49 12.01 -1.66
C ALA A 150 -3.71 11.02 -0.78
N LEU A 151 -3.97 9.70 -0.85
CA LEU A 151 -3.20 8.68 -0.13
C LEU A 151 -1.71 8.71 -0.50
N ILE A 152 -1.40 8.84 -1.80
CA ILE A 152 -0.03 8.89 -2.32
C ILE A 152 0.66 10.19 -1.92
N THR A 153 -0.06 11.32 -2.00
CA THR A 153 0.50 12.63 -1.67
C THR A 153 0.73 12.81 -0.17
N THR A 154 -0.12 12.22 0.66
CA THR A 154 -0.02 12.32 2.12
C THR A 154 1.03 11.38 2.72
N GLY A 155 1.38 10.28 2.04
CA GLY A 155 2.34 9.26 2.49
C GLY A 155 1.87 8.42 3.69
N PHE A 156 0.98 8.98 4.53
CA PHE A 156 0.34 8.32 5.67
C PHE A 156 -1.18 8.51 5.61
N PRO A 157 -1.90 7.58 4.97
CA PRO A 157 -3.34 7.47 5.12
C PRO A 157 -3.76 7.46 6.60
N GLY A 158 -4.94 8.02 6.91
CA GLY A 158 -5.50 7.98 8.26
C GLY A 158 -5.52 6.56 8.84
N ALA A 159 -5.97 5.57 8.06
CA ALA A 159 -6.00 4.17 8.47
C ALA A 159 -4.60 3.59 8.76
N LYS A 160 -3.58 3.91 7.93
CA LYS A 160 -2.20 3.46 8.16
C LYS A 160 -1.62 4.08 9.42
N LYS A 161 -1.85 5.38 9.62
CA LYS A 161 -1.40 6.09 10.82
C LYS A 161 -2.03 5.50 12.09
N GLU A 162 -3.35 5.30 12.08
CA GLU A 162 -4.07 4.74 13.23
C GLU A 162 -3.56 3.33 13.56
N PHE A 163 -3.39 2.47 12.54
CA PHE A 163 -2.80 1.15 12.71
C PHE A 163 -1.42 1.23 13.38
N VAL A 164 -0.50 2.05 12.86
CA VAL A 164 0.86 2.23 13.42
C VAL A 164 0.83 2.72 14.86
N ASP A 165 -0.03 3.70 15.16
CA ASP A 165 -0.15 4.28 16.49
C ASP A 165 -0.66 3.24 17.50
N LYS A 166 -1.67 2.44 17.12
CA LYS A 166 -2.20 1.36 17.97
C LYS A 166 -1.23 0.19 18.11
N SER A 167 -0.48 -0.18 17.06
CA SER A 167 0.58 -1.20 17.13
C SER A 167 1.66 -0.82 18.14
N LYS A 168 2.11 0.44 18.11
CA LYS A 168 3.09 0.98 19.07
C LYS A 168 2.55 1.00 20.49
N GLN A 169 1.31 1.45 20.68
CA GLN A 169 0.65 1.47 21.99
C GLN A 169 0.50 0.06 22.57
N LEU A 170 0.09 -0.92 21.75
CA LEU A 170 -0.06 -2.31 22.16
C LEU A 170 1.27 -2.92 22.60
N ARG A 171 2.34 -2.77 21.80
CA ARG A 171 3.69 -3.24 22.16
C ARG A 171 4.18 -2.64 23.47
N TYR A 172 3.99 -1.33 23.65
CA TYR A 172 4.38 -0.64 24.88
C TYR A 172 3.66 -1.21 26.10
N LEU A 173 2.33 -1.36 26.04
CA LEU A 173 1.54 -1.89 27.15
C LEU A 173 1.88 -3.36 27.45
N GLN A 174 2.16 -4.17 26.43
CA GLN A 174 2.58 -5.57 26.62
C GLN A 174 3.94 -5.64 27.34
N SER A 175 4.91 -4.83 26.92
CA SER A 175 6.22 -4.75 27.59
C SER A 175 6.06 -4.33 29.05
N ARG A 176 5.26 -3.28 29.30
CA ARG A 176 5.00 -2.79 30.65
C ARG A 176 4.31 -3.83 31.52
N PHE A 177 3.31 -4.53 30.98
CA PHE A 177 2.63 -5.61 31.71
C PHE A 177 3.61 -6.72 32.12
N HIS A 178 4.51 -7.10 31.22
CA HIS A 178 5.53 -8.11 31.50
C HIS A 178 6.51 -7.65 32.60
N GLU A 179 6.99 -6.41 32.52
CA GLU A 179 7.90 -5.82 33.52
C GLU A 179 7.26 -5.74 34.91
N GLU A 180 6.04 -5.21 34.99
CA GLU A 180 5.29 -5.10 36.25
C GLU A 180 4.97 -6.48 36.85
N SER A 181 4.64 -7.47 35.99
CA SER A 181 4.41 -8.84 36.44
C SER A 181 5.69 -9.44 37.03
N ARG A 182 6.83 -9.25 36.36
CA ARG A 182 8.14 -9.73 36.85
C ARG A 182 8.52 -9.07 38.16
N MET A 183 8.30 -7.77 38.32
CA MET A 183 8.60 -7.04 39.56
C MET A 183 7.76 -7.57 40.72
N LYS A 184 6.47 -7.83 40.50
CA LYS A 184 5.58 -8.46 41.49
C LYS A 184 6.10 -9.82 41.95
N ASP A 185 6.53 -10.65 41.02
CA ASP A 185 7.07 -11.99 41.34
C ASP A 185 8.36 -11.92 42.17
N VAL A 186 9.25 -10.97 41.86
CA VAL A 186 10.50 -10.76 42.61
C VAL A 186 10.20 -10.24 44.02
N LEU A 187 9.32 -9.26 44.17
CA LEU A 187 8.94 -8.70 45.47
C LEU A 187 8.26 -9.77 46.35
N GLY A 188 7.35 -10.57 45.80
CA GLY A 188 6.72 -11.67 46.55
C GLY A 188 7.69 -12.74 47.02
N ARG A 189 8.78 -12.99 46.27
CA ARG A 189 9.87 -13.88 46.71
C ARG A 189 10.74 -13.27 47.80
N LEU A 190 10.92 -11.95 47.80
CA LEU A 190 11.65 -11.24 48.85
C LEU A 190 10.85 -11.14 50.15
N ASP A 191 9.54 -10.95 50.07
CA ASP A 191 8.63 -10.93 51.24
C ASP A 191 8.49 -12.31 51.92
N SER A 192 8.92 -13.39 51.27
CA SER A 192 8.87 -14.77 51.78
C SER A 192 10.21 -15.29 52.31
N LEU A 193 11.25 -14.45 52.33
CA LEU A 193 12.57 -14.69 52.94
C LEU A 193 12.68 -14.00 54.30
#